data_AF-A0A7X0IFH8-F1
#
_entry.id   AF-A0A7X0IFH8-F1
#
_cell.length_a   1.000
_cell.length_b   1.000
_cell.length_c   1.000
_cell.angle_alpha   90.00
_cell.angle_beta   90.00
_cell.angle_gamma   90.00
#
_symmetry.space_group_name_H-M   'P 1'
#
loop_
_entity.id
_entity.type
_entity.pdbx_description
1 polymer ?
#
loop_
_entity_poly.entity_id
_entity_poly.type
_entity_poly.pdbx_seq_one_letter_code
_entity_poly.pdbx_strand_id
1 'polypeptide(L)' 'MNWRKSSYSGGNGGSCVEVANLPDGGYAVRDSKRPGGPVLRFAAAEWTLFVQDLKTGP' A
#
# COMPACT_ATOMS: atom_id res chain seq x y z
N MET A 1 5.03 -13.20 -0.20
CA MET A 1 4.48 -11.86 0.08
C MET A 1 3.27 -12.02 0.98
N ASN A 2 3.22 -11.27 2.09
CA ASN A 2 2.03 -11.24 2.95
C ASN A 2 1.27 -9.93 2.74
N TRP A 3 0.10 -10.01 2.11
CA TRP A 3 -0.73 -8.84 1.81
C TRP A 3 -1.61 -8.48 3.01
N ARG A 4 -1.56 -7.21 3.41
CA ARG A 4 -2.42 -6.64 4.43
C ARG A 4 -3.38 -5.64 3.81
N LYS A 5 -4.67 -5.83 4.07
CA LYS A 5 -5.73 -4.88 3.72
C LYS A 5 -5.77 -3.74 4.75
N SER A 6 -6.01 -2.51 4.30
CA SER A 6 -6.18 -1.37 5.21
C SER A 6 -7.37 -1.57 6.16
N SER A 7 -7.34 -1.01 7.37
CA SER A 7 -8.46 -1.06 8.33
C SER A 7 -9.54 0.00 8.06
N TYR A 8 -9.21 1.07 7.32
CA TYR A 8 -10.14 2.15 6.90
C TYR A 8 -11.02 1.74 5.71
N SER A 9 -11.17 0.44 5.53
CA SER A 9 -11.60 -0.20 4.29
C SER A 9 -13.03 -0.75 4.35
N GLY A 10 -13.81 -0.38 5.37
CA GLY A 10 -15.19 -0.81 5.57
C GLY A 10 -16.10 0.36 5.94
N GLY A 11 -17.31 0.38 5.36
CA GLY A 11 -18.35 1.38 5.64
C GLY A 11 -19.43 1.44 4.57
N ASN A 12 -19.07 1.71 3.30
CA ASN A 12 -20.02 1.97 2.20
C ASN A 12 -19.53 1.43 0.82
N GLY A 13 -19.07 0.17 0.73
CA GLY A 13 -18.64 -0.42 -0.57
C GLY A 13 -17.15 -0.79 -0.73
N GLY A 14 -16.45 -1.03 0.39
CA GLY A 14 -15.32 -1.96 0.50
C GLY A 14 -14.03 -1.65 -0.29
N SER A 15 -13.01 -1.15 0.41
CA SER A 15 -11.54 -1.30 0.23
C SER A 15 -10.92 -1.28 -1.19
N CYS A 16 -10.06 -0.30 -1.50
CA CYS A 16 -9.38 -0.17 -2.80
C CYS A 16 -7.88 -0.51 -2.80
N VAL A 17 -7.25 -0.84 -1.66
CA VAL A 17 -5.78 -0.98 -1.58
C VAL A 17 -5.30 -2.05 -0.59
N GLU A 18 -4.34 -2.88 -1.00
CA GLU A 18 -3.55 -3.78 -0.15
C GLU A 18 -2.07 -3.43 -0.21
N VAL A 19 -1.35 -3.67 0.89
CA VAL A 19 0.10 -3.43 0.99
C VAL A 19 0.81 -4.70 1.43
N ALA A 20 1.99 -4.98 0.89
CA ALA A 20 2.85 -6.09 1.32
C ALA A 20 4.30 -5.63 1.50
N ASN A 21 4.95 -6.16 2.54
CA ASN A 21 6.40 -6.03 2.70
C ASN A 21 7.12 -6.98 1.74
N LEU A 22 8.20 -6.50 1.13
CA LEU A 22 9.04 -7.24 0.20
C LEU A 22 10.31 -7.78 0.90
N PRO A 23 10.92 -8.87 0.40
CA PRO A 23 12.13 -9.44 0.99
C PRO A 23 13.34 -8.49 1.01
N ASP A 24 13.39 -7.54 0.08
CA ASP A 24 14.42 -6.49 -0.02
C ASP A 24 14.14 -5.28 0.89
N GLY A 25 13.11 -5.36 1.74
CA GLY A 25 12.68 -4.26 2.61
C GLY A 25 11.79 -3.23 1.91
N GLY A 26 11.51 -3.39 0.62
CA GLY A 26 10.58 -2.54 -0.12
C GLY A 26 9.11 -2.81 0.22
N TYR A 27 8.23 -2.04 -0.42
CA TYR A 27 6.78 -2.13 -0.26
C TYR A 27 6.11 -2.32 -1.61
N ALA A 28 5.11 -3.19 -1.65
CA ALA A 28 4.23 -3.35 -2.79
C ALA A 28 2.81 -2.91 -2.44
N VAL A 29 2.18 -2.20 -3.37
CA VAL A 29 0.82 -1.68 -3.25
C VAL A 29 0.00 -2.14 -4.44
N ARG A 30 -1.22 -2.62 -4.21
CA ARG A 30 -2.13 -3.03 -5.30
C ARG A 30 -3.58 -2.71 -4.98
N ASP A 31 -4.41 -2.73 -6.02
CA ASP A 31 -5.86 -2.66 -5.89
C ASP A 31 -6.43 -3.97 -5.32
N SER A 32 -7.11 -3.89 -4.18
CA SER A 32 -7.77 -5.05 -3.55
C SER A 32 -8.82 -5.72 -4.45
N LYS A 33 -9.46 -4.96 -5.35
CA LYS A 33 -10.52 -5.41 -6.26
C LYS A 33 -9.97 -6.05 -7.53
N ARG A 34 -8.68 -5.82 -7.82
CA ARG A 34 -7.98 -6.37 -8.99
C ARG A 34 -6.66 -7.01 -8.56
N PRO A 35 -6.69 -8.13 -7.80
CA PRO A 35 -5.49 -8.72 -7.22
C PRO A 35 -4.46 -9.24 -8.24
N GLY A 36 -4.89 -9.52 -9.48
CA GLY A 36 -4.02 -9.84 -10.62
C GLY A 36 -3.65 -8.65 -11.50
N GLY A 37 -4.05 -7.44 -11.13
CA GLY A 37 -3.70 -6.21 -11.82
C GLY A 37 -2.27 -5.72 -11.48
N PRO A 38 -1.89 -4.53 -11.99
CA PRO A 38 -0.58 -3.95 -11.73
C PRO A 38 -0.28 -3.78 -10.24
N VAL A 39 0.99 -3.98 -9.88
CA VAL A 39 1.52 -3.79 -8.53
C VAL A 39 2.53 -2.66 -8.57
N LEU A 40 2.28 -1.61 -7.80
CA LEU A 40 3.25 -0.54 -7.57
C LEU A 40 4.28 -1.02 -6.56
N ARG A 41 5.57 -0.77 -6.82
CA ARG A 41 6.67 -1.12 -5.92
C ARG A 41 7.43 0.14 -5.54
N PHE A 42 7.82 0.21 -4.27
CA PHE A 42 8.56 1.31 -3.68
C PHE A 42 9.77 0.75 -2.94
N ALA A 43 10.92 1.40 -3.08
CA ALA A 43 12.04 1.14 -2.19
C ALA A 43 11.71 1.59 -0.76
N ALA A 44 12.40 1.02 0.23
CA ALA A 44 12.17 1.34 1.64
C ALA A 44 12.30 2.85 1.95
N ALA A 45 13.28 3.52 1.33
CA ALA A 45 13.52 4.94 1.50
C ALA A 45 12.39 5.80 0.91
N GLU A 46 11.94 5.48 -0.31
CA GLU A 46 10.84 6.17 -0.99
C GLU A 46 9.53 6.05 -0.23
N TRP A 47 9.23 4.85 0.26
CA TRP A 47 8.03 4.60 1.08
C TRP A 47 8.04 5.44 2.36
N THR A 48 9.21 5.55 3.00
CA THR A 48 9.38 6.35 4.22
C THR A 48 9.09 7.83 3.95
N LEU A 49 9.69 8.38 2.90
CA LEU A 49 9.47 9.77 2.49
C LEU A 49 8.01 10.03 2.13
N PHE A 50 7.41 9.16 1.32
CA PHE A 50 6.00 9.26 0.94
C PHE A 50 5.07 9.32 2.16
N VAL A 51 5.27 8.45 3.15
CA VAL A 51 4.45 8.45 4.37
C VAL A 51 4.72 9.68 5.25
N GLN A 52 5.96 10.18 5.28
CA GLN A 52 6.31 11.41 6.01
C GLN A 52 5.59 12.62 5.39
N ASP A 53 5.66 12.78 4.08
CA ASP A 53 5.01 13.89 3.36
C ASP A 53 3.49 13.88 3.57
N LEU A 54 2.86 12.69 3.55
CA LEU A 54 1.42 12.56 3.83
C LEU A 54 1.03 12.98 5.25
N LYS A 55 1.93 12.84 6.22
CA LYS A 55 1.66 13.22 7.62
C LYS A 55 1.84 14.71 7.86
N THR A 56 2.80 15.33 7.18
CA THR A 56 3.04 16.77 7.30
C THR A 56 2.01 17.59 6.54
N GLY A 57 1.38 17.00 5.52
CA GLY A 57 0.43 17.68 4.65
C GLY A 57 1.12 18.72 3.75
N PRO A 58 0.40 19.28 2.76
CA PRO A 58 0.77 20.53 2.12
C PRO A 58 0.61 21.74 3.06
#